data_AF-A0A1D3KA67-F1
#
_entry.id   AF-A0A1D3KA67-F1
#
_cell.length_a   1.000
_cell.length_b   1.000
_cell.length_c   1.000
_cell.angle_alpha   90.00
_cell.angle_beta   90.00
_cell.angle_gamma   90.00
#
_symmetry.space_group_name_H-M   'P 1'
#
loop_
_entity.id
_entity.type
_entity.pdbx_description
1 polymer ?
#
loop_
_entity_poly.entity_id
_entity_poly.type
_entity_poly.pdbx_seq_one_letter_code
_entity_poly.pdbx_strand_id
1 'polypeptide(L)'
;MYAYFPKSKTYWAYDENLQVQAIAIVDVADLLSCSSSELHLQLAESCCGQQNIPSLRIEVISTDHGRCLCIVTGDISELLEEGAAMTCSFEISRNEILMSFARLLEWSDAQTAHAADNLLAEVGDETVVALSNGKCLRMPASPGAVDYIRLTQLQFELGRWHVGDFRTAGPELLSQVLIAAGARHSQA
;
A
#
# COMPACT_ATOMS: atom_id res chain seq x y z
N MET A 1 -10.73 -9.60 1.24
CA MET A 1 -11.91 -8.90 1.80
C MET A 1 -11.42 -7.72 2.65
N TYR A 2 -12.29 -6.80 3.07
CA TYR A 2 -11.88 -5.66 3.90
C TYR A 2 -12.64 -5.59 5.21
N ALA A 3 -11.95 -5.21 6.28
CA ALA A 3 -12.52 -4.94 7.59
C ALA A 3 -12.39 -3.44 7.88
N TYR A 4 -13.51 -2.81 8.25
CA TYR A 4 -13.53 -1.44 8.74
C TYR A 4 -13.43 -1.41 10.26
N PHE A 5 -12.55 -0.55 10.76
CA PHE A 5 -12.37 -0.30 12.18
C PHE A 5 -12.92 1.08 12.55
N PRO A 6 -14.11 1.16 13.17
CA PRO A 6 -14.78 2.45 13.41
C PRO A 6 -14.01 3.39 14.33
N LYS A 7 -13.25 2.85 15.29
CA LYS A 7 -12.51 3.64 16.28
C LYS A 7 -11.36 4.44 15.64
N SER A 8 -10.60 3.81 14.76
CA SER A 8 -9.48 4.43 14.03
C SER A 8 -9.89 5.01 12.67
N LYS A 9 -11.10 4.68 12.18
CA LYS A 9 -11.57 5.02 10.82
C LYS A 9 -10.65 4.48 9.72
N THR A 10 -10.14 3.28 9.92
CA THR A 10 -9.19 2.62 9.02
C THR A 10 -9.79 1.38 8.38
N TYR A 11 -9.25 1.02 7.22
CA TYR A 11 -9.62 -0.17 6.47
C TYR A 11 -8.44 -1.11 6.39
N TRP A 12 -8.68 -2.38 6.69
CA TRP A 12 -7.67 -3.43 6.70
C TRP A 12 -8.06 -4.53 5.70
N ALA A 13 -7.11 -5.03 4.91
CA ALA A 13 -7.35 -6.13 3.99
C ALA A 13 -7.09 -7.46 4.70
N TYR A 14 -7.95 -8.46 4.52
CA TYR A 14 -7.77 -9.80 5.08
C TYR A 14 -8.08 -10.91 4.07
N ASP A 15 -7.45 -12.07 4.29
CA ASP A 15 -7.58 -13.27 3.47
C ASP A 15 -8.73 -14.20 3.94
N GLU A 16 -8.88 -15.36 3.33
CA GLU A 16 -9.93 -16.33 3.71
C GLU A 16 -9.74 -16.94 5.11
N ASN A 17 -8.52 -16.85 5.67
CA ASN A 17 -8.18 -17.34 7.00
C ASN A 17 -8.26 -16.24 8.07
N LEU A 18 -8.85 -15.08 7.75
CA LEU A 18 -8.93 -13.92 8.63
C LEU A 18 -7.55 -13.39 9.05
N GLN A 19 -6.51 -13.69 8.29
CA GLN A 19 -5.19 -13.09 8.45
C GLN A 19 -5.19 -11.74 7.74
N VAL A 20 -4.78 -10.72 8.48
CA VAL A 20 -4.84 -9.35 8.01
C VAL A 20 -3.50 -8.88 7.50
N GLN A 21 -3.54 -7.98 6.53
CA GLN A 21 -2.44 -7.11 6.17
C GLN A 21 -2.94 -5.67 6.16
N ALA A 22 -2.32 -4.85 7.01
CA ALA A 22 -2.52 -3.42 7.06
C ALA A 22 -1.22 -2.69 6.86
N ILE A 23 -1.30 -1.46 6.36
CA ILE A 23 -0.16 -0.57 6.34
C ILE A 23 -0.20 0.33 7.56
N ALA A 24 0.94 0.46 8.21
CA ALA A 24 1.18 1.49 9.22
C ALA A 24 2.37 2.34 8.80
N ILE A 25 2.31 3.63 9.12
CA ILE A 25 3.47 4.51 9.10
C ILE A 25 3.85 4.77 10.55
N VAL A 26 5.09 4.49 10.90
CA VAL A 26 5.63 4.65 12.25
C VAL A 26 6.88 5.51 12.17
N ASP A 27 7.09 6.42 13.11
CA ASP A 27 8.35 7.14 13.15
C ASP A 27 9.50 6.18 13.53
N VAL A 28 10.64 6.31 12.84
CA VAL A 28 11.85 5.51 13.11
C VAL A 28 12.28 5.68 14.57
N ALA A 29 12.09 6.89 15.12
CA ALA A 29 12.39 7.17 16.53
C ALA A 29 11.55 6.31 17.48
N ASP A 30 10.28 6.08 17.18
CA ASP A 30 9.38 5.26 18.02
C ASP A 30 9.80 3.79 17.98
N LEU A 31 10.18 3.29 16.80
CA LEU A 31 10.70 1.92 16.65
C LEU A 31 11.98 1.68 17.46
N LEU A 32 12.82 2.70 17.60
CA LEU A 32 14.12 2.59 18.29
C LEU A 32 14.05 2.88 19.79
N SER A 33 13.03 3.63 20.24
CA SER A 33 12.93 4.11 21.62
C SER A 33 11.95 3.33 22.48
N CYS A 34 10.99 2.62 21.88
CA CYS A 34 9.99 1.83 22.59
C CYS A 34 10.43 0.38 22.85
N SER A 35 9.94 -0.21 23.94
CA SER A 35 9.94 -1.66 24.08
C SER A 35 9.00 -2.30 23.05
N SER A 36 9.23 -3.59 22.73
CA SER A 36 8.38 -4.32 21.78
C SER A 36 6.90 -4.32 22.17
N SER A 37 6.58 -4.35 23.48
CA SER A 37 5.20 -4.31 23.98
C SER A 37 4.55 -2.94 23.81
N GLU A 38 5.29 -1.86 24.05
CA GLU A 38 4.78 -0.49 23.87
C GLU A 38 4.51 -0.20 22.40
N LEU A 39 5.43 -0.64 21.52
CA LEU A 39 5.27 -0.51 20.08
C LEU A 39 4.04 -1.28 19.57
N HIS A 40 3.81 -2.50 20.06
CA HIS A 40 2.63 -3.29 19.71
C HIS A 40 1.33 -2.59 20.11
N LEU A 41 1.28 -2.01 21.31
CA LEU A 41 0.11 -1.29 21.80
C LEU A 41 -0.16 -0.04 20.95
N GLN A 42 0.87 0.78 20.69
CA GLN A 42 0.76 1.97 19.86
C GLN A 42 0.29 1.64 18.44
N LEU A 43 0.84 0.57 17.85
CA LEU A 43 0.44 0.13 16.52
C LEU A 43 -0.99 -0.41 16.48
N ALA A 44 -1.39 -1.19 17.48
CA ALA A 44 -2.77 -1.64 17.58
C ALA A 44 -3.75 -0.46 17.69
N GLU A 45 -3.41 0.54 18.51
CA GLU A 45 -4.27 1.70 18.70
C GLU A 45 -4.33 2.56 17.44
N SER A 46 -3.18 2.85 16.84
CA SER A 46 -3.08 3.62 15.60
C SER A 46 -3.83 2.94 14.44
N CYS A 47 -3.66 1.63 14.30
CA CYS A 47 -4.15 0.96 13.12
C CYS A 47 -5.62 0.55 13.21
N CYS A 48 -6.13 0.21 14.40
CA CYS A 48 -7.47 -0.35 14.56
C CYS A 48 -8.25 0.20 15.78
N GLY A 49 -7.63 1.10 16.55
CA GLY A 49 -8.23 1.68 17.76
C GLY A 49 -8.39 0.68 18.90
N GLN A 50 -7.60 -0.41 18.90
CA GLN A 50 -7.61 -1.43 19.94
C GLN A 50 -6.28 -1.46 20.69
N GLN A 51 -6.31 -1.97 21.92
CA GLN A 51 -5.09 -2.07 22.75
C GLN A 51 -4.25 -3.31 22.41
N ASN A 52 -4.83 -4.27 21.70
CA ASN A 52 -4.17 -5.49 21.31
C ASN A 52 -4.73 -5.98 19.98
N ILE A 53 -3.85 -6.58 19.17
CA ILE A 53 -4.23 -7.35 17.99
C ILE A 53 -3.64 -8.75 18.19
N PRO A 54 -4.47 -9.80 18.20
CA PRO A 54 -3.99 -11.16 18.33
C PRO A 54 -2.93 -11.50 17.28
N SER A 55 -1.82 -12.10 17.73
CA SER A 55 -0.71 -12.52 16.87
C SER A 55 -0.11 -11.41 16.01
N LEU A 56 -0.14 -10.16 16.47
CA LEU A 56 0.41 -9.02 15.73
C LEU A 56 1.89 -9.22 15.36
N ARG A 57 2.21 -9.03 14.08
CA ARG A 57 3.57 -8.98 13.56
C ARG A 57 3.76 -7.74 12.72
N ILE A 58 4.98 -7.22 12.74
CA ILE A 58 5.35 -5.99 12.05
C ILE A 58 6.54 -6.31 11.17
N GLU A 59 6.43 -5.98 9.88
CA GLU A 59 7.50 -6.07 8.92
C GLU A 59 7.76 -4.68 8.33
N VAL A 60 8.99 -4.18 8.47
CA VAL A 60 9.37 -2.90 7.88
C VAL A 60 9.67 -3.11 6.40
N ILE A 61 8.89 -2.49 5.53
CA ILE A 61 9.04 -2.57 4.07
C ILE A 61 10.05 -1.52 3.59
N SER A 62 10.01 -0.35 4.20
CA SER A 62 10.69 0.83 3.72
C SER A 62 10.92 1.81 4.86
N THR A 63 12.01 2.57 4.77
CA THR A 63 12.30 3.69 5.65
C THR A 63 12.56 4.92 4.79
N ASP A 64 11.85 6.02 5.03
CA ASP A 64 12.02 7.27 4.32
C ASP A 64 11.80 8.48 5.23
N HIS A 65 12.69 9.47 5.15
CA HIS A 65 12.62 10.73 5.90
C HIS A 65 12.31 10.60 7.42
N GLY A 66 12.85 9.57 8.08
CA GLY A 66 12.62 9.33 9.51
C GLY A 66 11.30 8.59 9.81
N ARG A 67 10.58 8.15 8.79
CA ARG A 67 9.37 7.31 8.88
C ARG A 67 9.66 5.91 8.36
N CYS A 68 8.99 4.93 8.92
CA CYS A 68 8.98 3.53 8.50
C CYS A 68 7.60 3.18 7.96
N LEU A 69 7.57 2.65 6.75
CA LEU A 69 6.41 1.98 6.18
C LEU A 69 6.45 0.52 6.61
N CYS A 70 5.45 0.09 7.37
CA CYS A 70 5.36 -1.26 7.91
C CYS A 70 4.13 -1.99 7.37
N ILE A 71 4.28 -3.28 7.07
CA ILE A 71 3.14 -4.20 7.04
C ILE A 71 2.88 -4.64 8.47
N VAL A 72 1.68 -4.40 8.94
CA VAL A 72 1.15 -4.98 10.16
C VAL A 72 0.28 -6.15 9.77
N THR A 73 0.58 -7.32 10.31
CA THR A 73 -0.24 -8.52 10.16
C THR A 73 -0.76 -8.98 11.51
N GLY A 74 -1.89 -9.67 11.51
CA GLY A 74 -2.51 -10.19 12.72
C GLY A 74 -3.72 -11.06 12.38
N ASP A 75 -4.34 -11.59 13.41
CA ASP A 75 -5.59 -12.35 13.31
C ASP A 75 -6.75 -11.45 13.78
N ILE A 76 -7.79 -11.29 12.94
CA ILE A 76 -8.99 -10.50 13.29
C ILE A 76 -10.19 -11.33 13.73
N SER A 77 -10.05 -12.65 13.89
CA SER A 77 -11.17 -13.52 14.27
C SER A 77 -11.86 -13.01 15.53
N GLU A 78 -11.09 -12.77 16.60
CA GLU A 78 -11.59 -12.23 17.86
C GLU A 78 -12.15 -10.81 17.70
N LEU A 79 -11.51 -9.97 16.89
CA LEU A 79 -11.94 -8.58 16.66
C LEU A 79 -13.27 -8.49 15.90
N LEU A 80 -13.56 -9.46 15.03
CA LEU A 80 -14.84 -9.59 14.35
C LEU A 80 -15.92 -10.11 15.31
N GLU A 81 -15.60 -11.13 16.12
CA GLU A 81 -16.53 -11.67 17.13
C GLU A 81 -16.94 -10.63 18.17
N GLU A 82 -16.01 -9.78 18.62
CA GLU A 82 -16.26 -8.69 19.57
C GLU A 82 -16.97 -7.47 18.95
N GLY A 83 -17.15 -7.44 17.63
CA GLY A 83 -17.71 -6.28 16.93
C GLY A 83 -16.79 -5.06 16.89
N ALA A 84 -15.49 -5.25 17.18
CA ALA A 84 -14.46 -4.22 17.05
C ALA A 84 -14.17 -3.87 15.57
N ALA A 85 -14.43 -4.83 14.68
CA ALA A 85 -14.29 -4.71 13.23
C ALA A 85 -15.60 -5.05 12.51
N MET A 86 -15.85 -4.43 11.37
CA MET A 86 -16.99 -4.73 10.50
C MET A 86 -16.51 -5.18 9.13
N THR A 87 -17.03 -6.30 8.62
CA THR A 87 -16.72 -6.75 7.26
C THR A 87 -17.35 -5.83 6.23
N CYS A 88 -16.55 -5.38 5.26
CA CYS A 88 -17.00 -4.58 4.14
C CYS A 88 -16.77 -5.34 2.83
N SER A 89 -17.82 -5.47 2.02
CA SER A 89 -17.68 -5.90 0.63
C SER A 89 -17.04 -4.78 -0.18
N PHE A 90 -16.02 -5.13 -0.95
CA PHE A 90 -15.23 -4.17 -1.73
C PHE A 90 -16.06 -3.29 -2.67
N GLU A 91 -17.13 -3.86 -3.25
CA GLU A 91 -17.99 -3.17 -4.22
C GLU A 91 -18.76 -1.97 -3.63
N ILE A 92 -19.01 -1.94 -2.32
CA ILE A 92 -19.84 -0.91 -1.67
C ILE A 92 -18.98 0.22 -1.06
N SER A 93 -17.75 -0.05 -0.60
CA SER A 93 -16.89 0.94 0.08
C SER A 93 -15.64 1.35 -0.72
N ARG A 94 -15.59 1.05 -2.02
CA ARG A 94 -14.43 1.25 -2.90
C ARG A 94 -13.77 2.63 -2.78
N ASN A 95 -14.55 3.69 -2.90
CA ASN A 95 -14.00 5.05 -2.87
C ASN A 95 -13.47 5.40 -1.48
N GLU A 96 -14.08 4.92 -0.41
CA GLU A 96 -13.62 5.21 0.95
C GLU A 96 -12.32 4.48 1.27
N ILE A 97 -12.21 3.21 0.87
CA ILE A 97 -10.98 2.42 1.01
C ILE A 97 -9.85 3.09 0.22
N LEU A 98 -10.10 3.42 -1.05
CA LEU A 98 -9.10 4.05 -1.91
C LEU A 98 -8.65 5.41 -1.36
N MET A 99 -9.58 6.26 -0.93
CA MET A 99 -9.24 7.59 -0.38
C MET A 99 -8.52 7.48 0.97
N SER A 100 -8.81 6.44 1.76
CA SER A 100 -8.08 6.13 2.99
C SER A 100 -6.61 5.79 2.69
N PHE A 101 -6.37 4.88 1.74
CA PHE A 101 -5.02 4.52 1.32
C PHE A 101 -4.28 5.66 0.63
N ALA A 102 -4.94 6.42 -0.25
CA ALA A 102 -4.35 7.58 -0.91
C ALA A 102 -3.84 8.61 0.09
N ARG A 103 -4.61 8.87 1.16
CA ARG A 103 -4.18 9.75 2.25
C ARG A 103 -3.01 9.16 3.03
N LEU A 104 -3.11 7.90 3.44
CA LEU A 104 -2.09 7.25 4.26
C LEU A 104 -0.74 7.17 3.55
N LEU A 105 -0.77 6.85 2.26
CA LEU A 105 0.42 6.63 1.43
C LEU A 105 0.87 7.88 0.65
N GLU A 106 0.26 9.03 0.94
CA GLU A 106 0.57 10.32 0.32
C GLU A 106 0.57 10.26 -1.22
N TRP A 107 -0.43 9.58 -1.78
CA TRP A 107 -0.60 9.51 -3.24
C TRP A 107 -0.96 10.88 -3.79
N SER A 108 -0.45 11.19 -4.98
CA SER A 108 -0.87 12.39 -5.71
C SER A 108 -2.31 12.24 -6.22
N ASP A 109 -2.95 13.37 -6.56
CA ASP A 109 -4.28 13.38 -7.16
C ASP A 109 -4.33 12.52 -8.44
N ALA A 110 -3.26 12.58 -9.25
CA ALA A 110 -3.14 11.77 -10.47
C ALA A 110 -3.05 10.27 -10.17
N GLN A 111 -2.28 9.87 -9.15
CA GLN A 111 -2.17 8.46 -8.72
C GLN A 111 -3.51 7.96 -8.17
N THR A 112 -4.17 8.79 -7.37
CA THR A 112 -5.47 8.50 -6.77
C THR A 112 -6.55 8.32 -7.83
N ALA A 113 -6.61 9.22 -8.82
CA ALA A 113 -7.53 9.11 -9.95
C ALA A 113 -7.25 7.85 -10.78
N HIS A 114 -5.98 7.58 -11.13
CA HIS A 114 -5.61 6.40 -11.89
C HIS A 114 -5.98 5.10 -11.16
N ALA A 115 -5.74 5.03 -9.85
CA ALA A 115 -6.10 3.89 -9.02
C ALA A 115 -7.62 3.66 -8.93
N ALA A 116 -8.41 4.74 -8.98
CA ALA A 116 -9.87 4.64 -8.98
C ALA A 116 -10.40 4.04 -10.29
N ASP A 117 -9.72 4.34 -11.40
CA ASP A 117 -10.09 3.89 -12.74
C ASP A 117 -9.52 2.51 -13.09
N ASN A 118 -8.42 2.07 -12.46
CA ASN A 118 -7.65 0.88 -12.85
C ASN A 118 -7.41 -0.10 -11.68
N LEU A 119 -8.49 -0.63 -11.13
CA LEU A 119 -8.44 -1.56 -10.02
C LEU A 119 -8.10 -2.98 -10.49
N LEU A 120 -6.81 -3.33 -10.43
CA LEU A 120 -6.18 -4.62 -10.76
C LEU A 120 -6.98 -5.51 -11.72
N ALA A 121 -6.82 -5.28 -13.02
CA ALA A 121 -6.81 -6.43 -13.92
C ALA A 121 -5.53 -7.22 -13.62
N GLU A 122 -5.64 -8.46 -13.15
CA GLU A 122 -4.52 -9.40 -13.16
C GLU A 122 -3.97 -9.46 -14.59
N VAL A 123 -2.67 -9.21 -14.76
CA VAL A 123 -2.03 -9.20 -16.07
C VAL A 123 -0.94 -10.26 -16.13
N GLY A 124 -1.32 -11.53 -16.06
CA GLY A 124 -0.42 -12.67 -16.29
C GLY A 124 0.91 -12.60 -15.53
N ASP A 125 1.95 -13.20 -16.10
CA ASP A 125 3.28 -13.22 -15.49
C ASP A 125 3.99 -11.87 -15.68
N GLU A 126 4.31 -11.20 -14.57
CA GLU A 126 5.05 -9.93 -14.54
C GLU A 126 6.41 -10.09 -13.84
N THR A 127 7.44 -9.42 -14.38
CA THR A 127 8.65 -9.09 -13.62
C THR A 127 8.34 -7.93 -12.69
N VAL A 128 8.75 -8.06 -11.42
CA VAL A 128 8.49 -7.07 -10.38
C VAL A 128 9.80 -6.50 -9.87
N VAL A 129 9.93 -5.18 -9.88
CA VAL A 129 11.03 -4.42 -9.28
C VAL A 129 10.49 -3.63 -8.11
N ALA A 130 10.81 -4.07 -6.89
CA ALA A 130 10.44 -3.37 -5.66
C ALA A 130 11.31 -2.12 -5.48
N LEU A 131 10.68 -1.02 -5.06
CA LEU A 131 11.32 0.27 -4.81
C LEU A 131 11.40 0.53 -3.30
N SER A 132 12.33 1.39 -2.91
CA SER A 132 12.61 1.71 -1.50
C SER A 132 11.48 2.45 -0.78
N ASN A 133 10.41 2.88 -1.46
CA ASN A 133 9.23 3.53 -0.89
C ASN A 133 7.99 2.61 -0.85
N GLY A 134 8.19 1.31 -1.01
CA GLY A 134 7.11 0.32 -1.00
C GLY A 134 6.28 0.26 -2.29
N LYS A 135 6.60 1.07 -3.31
CA LYS A 135 6.03 0.92 -4.65
C LYS A 135 6.77 -0.15 -5.43
N CYS A 136 6.14 -0.69 -6.46
CA CYS A 136 6.74 -1.66 -7.38
C CYS A 136 6.55 -1.19 -8.83
N LEU A 137 7.60 -1.32 -9.63
CA LEU A 137 7.47 -1.30 -11.08
C LEU A 137 7.22 -2.72 -11.58
N ARG A 138 6.18 -2.89 -12.38
CA ARG A 138 5.77 -4.17 -12.95
C ARG A 138 5.78 -4.09 -14.47
N MET A 139 6.27 -5.13 -15.12
CA MET A 139 6.33 -5.27 -16.58
C MET A 139 6.13 -6.72 -16.98
N PRO A 140 5.66 -7.03 -18.19
CA PRO A 140 5.52 -8.41 -18.65
C PRO A 140 6.81 -9.22 -18.50
N ALA A 141 6.71 -10.48 -18.07
CA ALA A 141 7.87 -11.36 -17.86
C ALA A 141 8.58 -11.77 -19.16
N SER A 142 7.90 -11.68 -20.31
CA SER A 142 8.48 -12.04 -21.60
C SER A 142 9.47 -10.97 -22.08
N PRO A 143 10.76 -11.31 -22.31
CA PRO A 143 11.80 -10.36 -22.73
C PRO A 143 11.51 -9.65 -24.06
N GLY A 144 10.59 -10.17 -24.88
CA GLY A 144 10.22 -9.62 -26.18
C GLY A 144 8.96 -8.73 -26.17
N ALA A 145 8.28 -8.61 -25.02
CA ALA A 145 6.96 -7.97 -24.92
C ALA A 145 6.88 -7.02 -23.73
N VAL A 146 7.91 -6.20 -23.50
CA VAL A 146 7.71 -5.03 -22.64
C VAL A 146 6.76 -4.12 -23.43
N ASP A 147 5.46 -4.31 -23.26
CA ASP A 147 4.42 -3.52 -23.91
C ASP A 147 3.96 -2.39 -22.99
N TYR A 148 4.20 -2.55 -21.68
CA TYR A 148 3.89 -1.57 -20.66
C TYR A 148 4.84 -1.64 -19.46
N ILE A 149 4.87 -0.54 -18.72
CA ILE A 149 5.37 -0.45 -17.36
C ILE A 149 4.21 0.04 -16.48
N ARG A 150 3.98 -0.62 -15.35
CA ARG A 150 2.99 -0.23 -14.34
C ARG A 150 3.70 0.16 -13.06
N LEU A 151 3.24 1.22 -12.41
CA LEU A 151 3.59 1.55 -11.04
C LEU A 151 2.46 1.04 -10.15
N THR A 152 2.76 0.18 -9.20
CA THR A 152 1.77 -0.36 -8.26
C THR A 152 2.23 -0.14 -6.83
N GLN A 153 1.28 -0.06 -5.91
CA GLN A 153 1.54 -0.14 -4.47
C GLN A 153 0.40 -0.93 -3.84
N LEU A 154 0.73 -1.93 -3.02
CA LEU A 154 -0.24 -2.94 -2.57
C LEU A 154 -0.99 -3.58 -3.75
N GLN A 155 -2.31 -3.37 -3.78
CA GLN A 155 -3.26 -3.87 -4.76
C GLN A 155 -3.78 -2.78 -5.71
N PHE A 156 -3.11 -1.63 -5.77
CA PHE A 156 -3.53 -0.51 -6.61
C PHE A 156 -2.52 -0.24 -7.73
N GLU A 157 -3.01 -0.10 -8.95
CA GLU A 157 -2.23 0.48 -10.05
C GLU A 157 -2.28 2.00 -9.92
N LEU A 158 -1.13 2.62 -9.71
CA LEU A 158 -1.00 4.08 -9.52
C LEU A 158 -0.65 4.80 -10.82
N GLY A 159 -0.30 4.06 -11.86
CA GLY A 159 0.03 4.59 -13.17
C GLY A 159 0.47 3.48 -14.13
N ARG A 160 0.30 3.74 -15.43
CA ARG A 160 0.67 2.84 -16.52
C ARG A 160 1.19 3.62 -17.72
N TRP A 161 2.25 3.11 -18.32
CA TRP A 161 2.85 3.67 -19.54
C TRP A 161 3.05 2.55 -20.55
N HIS A 162 2.75 2.79 -21.81
CA HIS A 162 2.96 1.85 -22.89
C HIS A 162 4.30 2.09 -23.59
N VAL A 163 4.89 1.06 -24.20
CA VAL A 163 6.15 1.23 -24.93
C VAL A 163 6.05 2.18 -26.12
N GLY A 164 4.86 2.35 -26.69
CA GLY A 164 4.60 3.40 -27.67
C GLY A 164 4.91 4.81 -27.15
N ASP A 165 4.68 5.06 -25.86
CA ASP A 165 4.89 6.36 -25.23
C ASP A 165 6.39 6.69 -25.11
N PHE A 166 7.23 5.70 -24.83
CA PHE A 166 8.68 5.89 -24.72
C PHE A 166 9.35 6.17 -26.07
N ARG A 167 8.79 5.65 -27.16
CA ARG A 167 9.33 5.89 -28.52
C ARG A 167 9.12 7.33 -28.98
N THR A 168 8.08 7.99 -28.51
CA THR A 168 7.69 9.35 -28.94
C THR A 168 8.10 10.42 -27.93
N ALA A 169 8.09 10.11 -26.63
CA ALA A 169 8.34 11.08 -25.56
C ALA A 169 9.81 11.19 -25.13
N GLY A 170 10.69 10.27 -25.55
CA GLY A 170 12.12 10.36 -25.25
C GLY A 170 12.49 10.09 -23.77
N PRO A 171 13.72 10.44 -23.34
CA PRO A 171 14.22 10.19 -21.98
C PRO A 171 13.46 10.95 -20.88
N GLU A 172 12.71 11.99 -21.23
CA GLU A 172 11.86 12.76 -20.32
C GLU A 172 10.78 11.87 -19.68
N LEU A 173 10.19 10.94 -20.44
CA LEU A 173 9.18 10.02 -19.92
C LEU A 173 9.78 9.06 -18.88
N LEU A 174 10.98 8.54 -19.13
CA LEU A 174 11.68 7.72 -18.13
C LEU A 174 11.93 8.54 -16.85
N SER A 175 12.30 9.81 -16.97
CA SER A 175 12.45 10.68 -15.81
C SER A 175 11.12 10.87 -15.07
N GLN A 176 9.99 11.04 -15.77
CA GLN A 176 8.66 11.14 -15.14
C GLN A 176 8.25 9.85 -14.44
N VAL A 177 8.52 8.68 -15.03
CA VAL A 177 8.30 7.37 -14.40
C VAL A 177 9.11 7.26 -13.12
N LEU A 178 10.40 7.61 -13.17
CA LEU A 178 11.28 7.57 -11.99
C LEU A 178 10.86 8.58 -10.91
N ILE A 179 10.38 9.76 -11.29
CA ILE A 179 9.83 10.75 -10.36
C ILE A 179 8.54 10.24 -9.72
N ALA A 180 7.60 9.71 -10.50
CA ALA A 180 6.35 9.13 -9.99
C ALA A 180 6.59 7.93 -9.06
N ALA A 181 7.60 7.13 -9.40
CA ALA A 181 8.12 6.04 -8.60
C ALA A 181 8.84 6.50 -7.32
N GLY A 182 9.11 7.79 -7.14
CA GLY A 182 9.88 8.32 -6.01
C GLY A 182 11.37 7.94 -6.05
N ALA A 183 11.87 7.44 -7.18
CA ALA A 183 13.27 7.09 -7.38
C ALA A 183 14.14 8.30 -7.78
N ARG A 184 13.51 9.43 -8.12
CA ARG A 184 14.17 10.69 -8.45
C ARG A 184 13.35 11.87 -7.93
N HIS A 185 14.01 12.85 -7.33
CA HIS A 185 13.34 14.10 -6.94
C HIS A 185 13.12 14.96 -8.19
N SER A 186 11.95 15.59 -8.32
CA SER A 186 11.74 16.61 -9.36
C SER A 186 12.68 17.78 -9.05
N GLN A 187 13.62 18.09 -9.94
CA GLN A 187 14.32 19.38 -9.87
C GLN A 187 13.30 20.46 -10.23
N ALA A 188 13.01 21.33 -9.26
CA ALA A 188 12.20 22.54 -9.43
C ALA A 188 12.92 23.57 -10.31
#